data_AF-A0A5K3G1R4-F1
#
_entry.id   AF-A0A5K3G1R4-F1
#
_cell.length_a   1.000
_cell.length_b   1.000
_cell.length_c   1.000
_cell.angle_alpha   90.00
_cell.angle_beta   90.00
_cell.angle_gamma   90.00
#
_symmetry.space_group_name_H-M   'P 1'
#
loop_
_entity.id
_entity.type
_entity.pdbx_description
1 polymer ?
#
loop_
_entity_poly.entity_id
_entity_poly.type
_entity_poly.pdbx_seq_one_letter_code
_entity_poly.pdbx_strand_id
1 'polypeptide(L)'
;MTFALSHHATWKYLINLVDQDFPLRTNMELVAALKALNGSNLVESYKLNKFTRWKNNKLLPQGASWYKGSMYGAYRREFLQEAVLGRAVSPLREAMLQPNNIMHPDELFFPTLAYNSQLRLSGACLYGPSPQSEVGCNFLGRFVILEGSNTSCSTKYVRDVCILGKDHVALLRSVPHMFANTFQADYQPEAYDELEQWYFQRVMAEIAAAPHDGNPFDPSIYAKRLCSRLHI
;
A
#
# COMPACT_ATOMS: atom_id res chain seq x y z
N MET A 1 7.10 5.98 -12.58
CA MET A 1 7.92 4.78 -12.25
C MET A 1 9.10 4.59 -13.20
N THR A 2 8.95 4.71 -14.52
CA THR A 2 10.06 4.60 -15.49
C THR A 2 11.26 5.49 -15.15
N PHE A 3 11.03 6.76 -14.80
CA PHE A 3 12.07 7.69 -14.36
C PHE A 3 12.89 7.16 -13.16
N ALA A 4 12.20 6.72 -12.10
CA ALA A 4 12.85 6.17 -10.91
C ALA A 4 13.64 4.88 -11.23
N LEU A 5 13.13 4.06 -12.14
CA LEU A 5 13.81 2.83 -12.57
C LEU A 5 15.09 3.12 -13.37
N SER A 6 15.13 4.20 -14.16
CA SER A 6 16.26 4.53 -15.03
C SER A 6 17.35 5.39 -14.39
N HIS A 7 17.05 6.17 -13.34
CA HIS A 7 18.00 7.14 -12.78
C HIS A 7 18.66 6.69 -11.47
N HIS A 8 18.06 5.76 -10.74
CA HIS A 8 18.58 5.32 -9.44
C HIS A 8 18.57 3.80 -9.33
N ALA A 9 19.74 3.18 -9.32
CA ALA A 9 19.83 1.71 -9.28
C ALA A 9 19.72 1.10 -7.87
N THR A 10 19.89 1.90 -6.81
CA THR A 10 20.19 1.40 -5.46
C THR A 10 18.97 1.30 -4.53
N TRP A 11 17.85 1.95 -4.84
CA TRP A 11 16.65 1.87 -4.01
C TRP A 11 16.07 0.46 -3.99
N LYS A 12 15.41 0.10 -2.89
CA LYS A 12 14.88 -1.26 -2.67
C LYS A 12 13.38 -1.35 -2.84
N TYR A 13 12.67 -0.31 -2.40
CA TYR A 13 11.22 -0.21 -2.50
C TYR A 13 10.82 1.17 -3.01
N LEU A 14 9.73 1.20 -3.76
CA LEU A 14 8.99 2.41 -4.09
C LEU A 14 7.66 2.36 -3.34
N ILE A 15 7.37 3.41 -2.59
CA ILE A 15 6.07 3.62 -1.94
C ILE A 15 5.39 4.76 -2.67
N ASN A 16 4.14 4.58 -3.10
CA ASN A 16 3.38 5.68 -3.70
C ASN A 16 2.63 6.48 -2.63
N LEU A 17 2.55 7.79 -2.83
CA LEU A 17 1.85 8.74 -1.98
C LEU A 17 0.96 9.64 -2.84
N VAL A 18 -0.04 10.25 -2.20
CA VAL A 18 -0.88 11.33 -2.73
C VAL A 18 -0.87 12.50 -1.74
N ASP A 19 -1.23 13.70 -2.20
CA ASP A 19 -1.10 14.94 -1.42
C ASP A 19 -1.84 14.94 -0.07
N GLN A 20 -2.89 14.10 0.03
CA GLN A 20 -3.75 14.00 1.22
C GLN A 20 -3.31 12.89 2.19
N ASP A 21 -2.08 12.40 2.04
CA ASP A 21 -1.49 11.41 2.93
C ASP A 21 -0.73 12.05 4.09
N PHE A 22 -0.74 11.36 5.23
CA PHE A 22 0.13 11.70 6.37
C PHE A 22 0.97 10.49 6.78
N PRO A 23 2.28 10.63 7.02
CA PRO A 23 3.15 9.55 7.50
C PRO A 23 2.85 9.20 8.96
N LEU A 24 2.60 7.92 9.25
CA LEU A 24 2.43 7.44 10.63
C LEU A 24 3.72 6.80 11.17
N ARG A 25 4.74 6.67 10.34
CA ARG A 25 6.03 6.03 10.66
C ARG A 25 7.18 6.91 10.25
N THR A 26 8.17 7.00 11.13
CA THR A 26 9.43 7.68 10.82
C THR A 26 10.16 6.96 9.69
N ASN A 27 11.17 7.60 9.10
CA ASN A 27 11.98 6.93 8.08
C ASN A 27 12.66 5.66 8.62
N MET A 28 13.15 5.69 9.87
CA MET A 28 13.78 4.52 10.49
C MET A 28 12.80 3.36 10.65
N GLU A 29 11.58 3.66 11.08
CA GLU A 29 10.50 2.67 11.21
C GLU A 29 10.01 2.14 9.85
N LEU A 30 9.89 3.01 8.84
CA LEU A 30 9.57 2.59 7.48
C LEU A 30 10.63 1.62 6.94
N VAL A 31 11.92 1.91 7.16
CA VAL A 31 13.00 0.99 6.78
C VAL A 31 12.89 -0.34 7.52
N ALA A 32 12.58 -0.33 8.82
CA ALA A 32 12.37 -1.56 9.59
C ALA A 32 11.18 -2.38 9.07
N ALA A 33 10.06 -1.71 8.76
CA ALA A 33 8.86 -2.32 8.18
C ALA A 33 9.15 -2.96 6.81
N LEU A 34 9.83 -2.23 5.92
CA LEU A 34 10.19 -2.72 4.58
C LEU A 34 11.18 -3.89 4.63
N LYS A 35 12.14 -3.86 5.56
CA LYS A 35 13.03 -5.02 5.80
C LYS A 35 12.24 -6.24 6.28
N ALA A 36 11.25 -6.03 7.14
CA ALA A 36 10.39 -7.10 7.65
C ALA A 36 9.46 -7.70 6.59
N LEU A 37 9.25 -7.06 5.43
CA LEU A 37 8.56 -7.68 4.28
C LEU A 37 9.37 -8.83 3.65
N ASN A 38 10.63 -9.01 4.05
CA ASN A 38 11.48 -10.12 3.61
C ASN A 38 11.59 -10.22 2.07
N GLY A 39 11.56 -9.09 1.36
CA GLY A 39 11.66 -9.06 -0.10
C GLY A 39 10.32 -9.25 -0.85
N SER A 40 9.19 -9.38 -0.14
CA SER A 40 7.86 -9.36 -0.75
C SER A 40 7.42 -7.93 -1.11
N ASN A 41 6.43 -7.80 -1.99
CA ASN A 41 5.68 -6.55 -2.14
C ASN A 41 4.67 -6.42 -0.99
N LEU A 42 4.25 -5.17 -0.70
CA LEU A 42 3.10 -4.87 0.14
C LEU A 42 2.00 -4.31 -0.75
N VAL A 43 1.10 -5.19 -1.20
CA VAL A 43 0.00 -4.86 -2.10
C VAL A 43 -1.26 -5.52 -1.56
N GLU A 44 -2.35 -4.76 -1.53
CA GLU A 44 -3.64 -5.29 -1.13
C GLU A 44 -4.33 -5.99 -2.31
N SER A 45 -5.01 -7.11 -2.06
CA SER A 45 -5.80 -7.76 -3.11
C SER A 45 -7.08 -8.44 -2.62
N TYR A 46 -8.08 -8.43 -3.49
CA TYR A 46 -9.43 -8.98 -3.33
C TYR A 46 -9.81 -9.70 -4.62
N LYS A 47 -10.72 -10.68 -4.51
CA LYS A 47 -11.45 -11.17 -5.69
C LYS A 47 -12.28 -10.03 -6.28
N LEU A 48 -12.42 -10.03 -7.60
CA LEU A 48 -13.15 -8.99 -8.33
C LEU A 48 -14.61 -8.84 -7.83
N ASN A 49 -15.32 -9.96 -7.61
CA ASN A 49 -16.68 -10.01 -7.05
C ASN A 49 -17.62 -8.92 -7.63
N LYS A 50 -18.05 -7.96 -6.80
CA LYS A 50 -18.93 -6.83 -7.17
C LYS A 50 -18.35 -5.91 -8.26
N PHE A 51 -17.04 -5.97 -8.51
CA PHE A 51 -16.32 -5.18 -9.49
C PHE A 51 -16.12 -5.88 -10.84
N THR A 52 -16.85 -6.97 -11.12
CA THR A 52 -16.71 -7.73 -12.38
C THR A 52 -16.92 -6.88 -13.63
N ARG A 53 -17.71 -5.81 -13.56
CA ARG A 53 -17.88 -4.85 -14.67
C ARG A 53 -16.58 -4.11 -15.05
N TRP A 54 -15.64 -3.95 -14.11
CA TRP A 54 -14.42 -3.16 -14.33
C TRP A 54 -13.48 -3.78 -15.37
N LYS A 55 -13.43 -5.11 -15.48
CA LYS A 55 -12.62 -5.79 -16.51
C LYS A 55 -13.23 -5.71 -17.92
N ASN A 56 -14.41 -5.12 -18.09
CA ASN A 56 -15.09 -4.99 -19.39
C ASN A 56 -15.18 -6.34 -20.15
N ASN A 57 -15.54 -7.42 -19.43
CA ASN A 57 -15.58 -8.80 -19.91
C ASN A 57 -14.28 -9.37 -20.50
N LYS A 58 -13.14 -8.69 -20.36
CA LYS A 58 -11.85 -9.16 -20.87
C LYS A 58 -11.29 -10.33 -20.07
N LEU A 59 -10.60 -11.21 -20.78
CA LEU A 59 -9.71 -12.21 -20.21
C LEU A 59 -8.28 -11.66 -20.24
N LEU A 60 -7.50 -11.98 -19.21
CA LEU A 60 -6.10 -11.59 -19.20
C LEU A 60 -5.27 -12.63 -19.99
N PRO A 61 -4.23 -12.17 -20.71
CA PRO A 61 -3.22 -13.05 -21.25
C PRO A 61 -2.62 -13.99 -20.21
N GLN A 62 -2.01 -15.08 -20.67
CA GLN A 62 -1.25 -16.02 -19.83
C GLN A 62 -2.10 -16.70 -18.74
N GLY A 63 -3.44 -16.76 -18.93
CA GLY A 63 -4.37 -17.34 -17.97
C GLY A 63 -4.42 -16.62 -16.63
N ALA A 64 -4.00 -15.34 -16.59
CA ALA A 64 -3.97 -14.59 -15.34
C ALA A 64 -5.38 -14.31 -14.81
N SER A 65 -5.49 -14.34 -13.48
CA SER A 65 -6.71 -14.00 -12.75
C SER A 65 -6.75 -12.52 -12.42
N TRP A 66 -7.92 -11.91 -12.56
CA TRP A 66 -8.12 -10.52 -12.14
C TRP A 66 -8.18 -10.40 -10.62
N TYR A 67 -7.41 -9.46 -10.07
CA TYR A 67 -7.51 -9.06 -8.67
C TYR A 67 -7.78 -7.56 -8.57
N LYS A 68 -8.65 -7.20 -7.63
CA LYS A 68 -8.90 -5.81 -7.21
C LYS A 68 -8.02 -5.50 -6.02
N GLY A 69 -7.46 -4.31 -5.91
CA GLY A 69 -6.74 -3.87 -4.71
C GLY A 69 -6.96 -2.39 -4.45
N SER A 70 -6.00 -1.75 -3.81
CA SER A 70 -5.91 -0.29 -3.78
C SER A 70 -4.78 0.17 -4.71
N MET A 71 -4.77 1.45 -5.03
CA MET A 71 -3.63 2.06 -5.72
C MET A 71 -2.39 2.19 -4.82
N TYR A 72 -2.52 1.93 -3.51
CA TYR A 72 -1.46 2.10 -2.53
C TYR A 72 -0.65 0.82 -2.34
N GLY A 73 0.67 0.96 -2.22
CA GLY A 73 1.54 -0.16 -1.90
C GLY A 73 2.99 0.23 -1.70
N ALA A 74 3.77 -0.77 -1.29
CA ALA A 74 5.22 -0.74 -1.33
C ALA A 74 5.71 -1.81 -2.30
N TYR A 75 6.34 -1.38 -3.38
CA TYR A 75 6.73 -2.23 -4.49
C TYR A 75 8.23 -2.43 -4.51
N ARG A 76 8.65 -3.68 -4.53
CA ARG A 76 10.06 -4.04 -4.66
C ARG A 76 10.61 -3.59 -6.01
N ARG A 77 11.87 -3.16 -6.03
CA ARG A 77 12.50 -2.63 -7.25
C ARG A 77 12.44 -3.58 -8.43
N GLU A 78 12.81 -4.84 -8.20
CA GLU A 78 12.86 -5.88 -9.23
C GLU A 78 11.45 -6.21 -9.75
N PHE A 79 10.44 -6.20 -8.87
CA PHE A 79 9.03 -6.32 -9.27
C PHE A 79 8.61 -5.19 -10.21
N LEU A 80 8.91 -3.94 -9.86
CA LEU A 80 8.56 -2.79 -10.69
C LEU A 80 9.30 -2.77 -12.03
N GLN A 81 10.56 -3.21 -12.05
CA GLN A 81 11.33 -3.32 -13.28
C GLN A 81 10.60 -4.22 -14.28
N GLU A 82 10.16 -5.40 -13.85
CA GLU A 82 9.41 -6.32 -14.71
C GLU A 82 8.00 -5.81 -15.04
N ALA A 83 7.27 -5.28 -14.05
CA ALA A 83 5.92 -4.77 -14.25
C ALA A 83 5.88 -3.63 -15.28
N VAL A 84 6.85 -2.71 -15.23
CA VAL A 84 6.87 -1.50 -16.06
C VAL A 84 7.62 -1.71 -17.38
N LEU A 85 8.74 -2.43 -17.36
CA LEU A 85 9.67 -2.54 -18.51
C LEU A 85 9.84 -3.97 -19.02
N GLY A 86 9.43 -4.98 -18.24
CA GLY A 86 9.56 -6.39 -18.59
C GLY A 86 8.79 -6.74 -19.86
N ARG A 87 9.42 -7.57 -20.71
CA ARG A 87 8.82 -8.09 -21.94
C ARG A 87 7.78 -9.16 -21.65
N ALA A 88 8.02 -10.03 -20.67
CA ALA A 88 7.09 -11.10 -20.30
C ALA A 88 5.73 -10.55 -19.82
N VAL A 89 5.73 -9.38 -19.17
CA VAL A 89 4.52 -8.72 -18.66
C VAL A 89 3.86 -7.81 -19.71
N SER A 90 4.50 -7.55 -20.87
CA SER A 90 3.97 -6.60 -21.85
C SER A 90 2.54 -6.92 -22.32
N PRO A 91 2.13 -8.19 -22.56
CA PRO A 91 0.75 -8.48 -22.95
C PRO A 91 -0.27 -8.10 -21.89
N LEU A 92 0.07 -8.32 -20.60
CA LEU A 92 -0.78 -7.90 -19.48
C LEU A 92 -0.83 -6.38 -19.36
N ARG A 93 0.34 -5.72 -19.46
CA ARG A 93 0.45 -4.27 -19.40
C ARG A 93 -0.37 -3.59 -20.50
N GLU A 94 -0.29 -4.07 -21.73
CA GLU A 94 -1.09 -3.56 -22.85
C GLU A 94 -2.58 -3.83 -22.64
N ALA A 95 -2.96 -5.03 -22.23
CA ALA A 95 -4.36 -5.36 -21.96
C ALA A 95 -4.98 -4.50 -20.85
N MET A 96 -4.20 -4.12 -19.84
CA MET A 96 -4.71 -3.40 -18.67
C MET A 96 -4.57 -1.88 -18.76
N LEU A 97 -3.52 -1.37 -19.40
CA LEU A 97 -3.20 0.08 -19.41
C LEU A 97 -3.58 0.78 -20.72
N GLN A 98 -4.11 0.06 -21.71
CA GLN A 98 -4.69 0.69 -22.89
C GLN A 98 -5.84 1.65 -22.50
N PRO A 99 -5.88 2.87 -23.07
CA PRO A 99 -6.94 3.83 -22.77
C PRO A 99 -8.33 3.24 -23.01
N ASN A 100 -9.25 3.48 -22.08
CA ASN A 100 -10.65 3.05 -22.14
C ASN A 100 -10.86 1.53 -22.32
N ASN A 101 -9.83 0.71 -22.06
CA ASN A 101 -9.92 -0.74 -22.25
C ASN A 101 -10.63 -1.43 -21.08
N ILE A 102 -10.36 -0.94 -19.87
CA ILE A 102 -10.92 -1.37 -18.58
C ILE A 102 -11.21 -0.16 -17.70
N MET A 103 -11.98 -0.35 -16.63
CA MET A 103 -12.20 0.68 -15.61
C MET A 103 -11.18 0.53 -14.47
N HIS A 104 -10.72 1.65 -13.90
CA HIS A 104 -9.83 1.70 -12.74
C HIS A 104 -8.57 0.81 -12.87
N PRO A 105 -7.75 0.97 -13.93
CA PRO A 105 -6.54 0.17 -14.10
C PRO A 105 -5.54 0.33 -12.94
N ASP A 106 -5.57 1.47 -12.25
CA ASP A 106 -4.81 1.77 -11.04
C ASP A 106 -5.14 0.84 -9.86
N GLU A 107 -6.39 0.39 -9.73
CA GLU A 107 -6.83 -0.57 -8.70
C GLU A 107 -6.74 -2.03 -9.14
N LEU A 108 -6.38 -2.30 -10.41
CA LEU A 108 -6.34 -3.65 -10.97
C LEU A 108 -4.92 -4.11 -11.31
N PHE A 109 -4.07 -3.22 -11.83
CA PHE A 109 -2.77 -3.56 -12.42
C PHE A 109 -1.82 -4.24 -11.44
N PHE A 110 -1.40 -3.53 -10.39
CA PHE A 110 -0.43 -4.09 -9.44
C PHE A 110 -0.98 -5.26 -8.61
N PRO A 111 -2.23 -5.24 -8.10
CA PRO A 111 -2.80 -6.38 -7.39
C PRO A 111 -2.85 -7.64 -8.26
N THR A 112 -3.20 -7.49 -9.54
CA THR A 112 -3.18 -8.60 -10.49
C THR A 112 -1.76 -9.15 -10.66
N LEU A 113 -0.77 -8.30 -10.94
CA LEU A 113 0.61 -8.78 -11.09
C LEU A 113 1.18 -9.41 -9.81
N ALA A 114 0.88 -8.83 -8.64
CA ALA A 114 1.42 -9.28 -7.37
C ALA A 114 0.81 -10.59 -6.85
N TYR A 115 -0.38 -11.01 -7.34
CA TYR A 115 -1.09 -12.21 -6.87
C TYR A 115 -1.30 -13.29 -7.93
N ASN A 116 -0.66 -13.14 -9.10
CA ASN A 116 -0.57 -14.18 -10.12
C ASN A 116 0.82 -14.84 -10.07
N SER A 117 0.98 -15.84 -9.19
CA SER A 117 2.28 -16.46 -8.92
C SER A 117 2.90 -17.19 -10.11
N GLN A 118 2.09 -17.60 -11.08
CA GLN A 118 2.56 -18.18 -12.35
C GLN A 118 3.40 -17.19 -13.19
N LEU A 119 3.28 -15.88 -12.96
CA LEU A 119 4.09 -14.86 -13.62
C LEU A 119 5.52 -14.77 -13.07
N ARG A 120 5.80 -15.42 -11.94
CA ARG A 120 7.14 -15.49 -11.32
C ARG A 120 7.81 -14.13 -11.09
N LEU A 121 7.01 -13.10 -10.79
CA LEU A 121 7.52 -11.76 -10.49
C LEU A 121 8.10 -11.72 -9.07
N SER A 122 9.26 -11.07 -8.90
CA SER A 122 9.94 -10.99 -7.60
C SER A 122 9.04 -10.40 -6.51
N GLY A 123 8.96 -11.06 -5.36
CA GLY A 123 8.14 -10.59 -4.25
C GLY A 123 6.63 -10.69 -4.48
N ALA A 124 6.17 -11.35 -5.55
CA ALA A 124 4.75 -11.66 -5.74
C ALA A 124 4.30 -12.76 -4.77
N CYS A 125 3.07 -12.65 -4.27
CA CYS A 125 2.50 -13.61 -3.33
C CYS A 125 2.25 -14.96 -4.01
N LEU A 126 2.56 -16.05 -3.32
CA LEU A 126 2.28 -17.40 -3.82
C LEU A 126 0.78 -17.71 -3.88
N TYR A 127 0.01 -17.12 -2.97
CA TYR A 127 -1.43 -17.38 -2.80
C TYR A 127 -2.22 -16.09 -2.88
N GLY A 128 -3.28 -16.09 -3.69
CA GLY A 128 -4.17 -14.95 -3.84
C GLY A 128 -5.65 -15.29 -3.70
N PRO A 129 -6.49 -14.33 -3.30
CA PRO A 129 -6.13 -12.95 -2.90
C PRO A 129 -5.51 -12.89 -1.49
N SER A 130 -5.30 -11.67 -0.99
CA SER A 130 -4.92 -11.42 0.41
C SER A 130 -5.95 -12.01 1.38
N PRO A 131 -5.54 -12.45 2.58
CA PRO A 131 -6.49 -12.84 3.63
C PRO A 131 -7.37 -11.67 4.06
N GLN A 132 -8.62 -11.93 4.44
CA GLN A 132 -9.54 -10.89 4.89
C GLN A 132 -9.03 -10.11 6.12
N SER A 133 -8.15 -10.72 6.93
CA SER A 133 -7.49 -10.08 8.07
C SER A 133 -6.34 -9.13 7.69
N GLU A 134 -5.93 -9.08 6.42
CA GLU A 134 -4.81 -8.25 5.94
C GLU A 134 -5.23 -7.13 4.98
N VAL A 135 -6.54 -6.93 4.83
CA VAL A 135 -7.14 -5.97 3.90
C VAL A 135 -8.06 -4.98 4.62
N GLY A 136 -8.54 -3.97 3.91
CA GLY A 136 -9.36 -2.87 4.40
C GLY A 136 -8.57 -2.02 5.39
N CYS A 137 -9.18 -1.73 6.54
CA CYS A 137 -8.50 -1.02 7.63
C CYS A 137 -7.29 -1.78 8.19
N ASN A 138 -7.06 -3.06 7.83
CA ASN A 138 -5.88 -3.83 8.25
C ASN A 138 -4.73 -3.82 7.24
N PHE A 139 -4.89 -3.17 6.07
CA PHE A 139 -3.84 -3.07 5.07
C PHE A 139 -2.75 -2.10 5.51
N LEU A 140 -1.56 -2.62 5.87
CA LEU A 140 -0.50 -1.82 6.49
C LEU A 140 0.09 -0.70 5.62
N GLY A 141 -0.11 -0.75 4.30
CA GLY A 141 0.40 0.27 3.38
C GLY A 141 -0.32 1.61 3.51
N ARG A 142 -1.63 1.59 3.85
CA ARG A 142 -2.44 2.79 4.02
C ARG A 142 -3.60 2.55 4.99
N PHE A 143 -3.68 3.35 6.04
CA PHE A 143 -4.88 3.41 6.87
C PHE A 143 -5.93 4.28 6.19
N VAL A 144 -7.07 3.68 5.83
CA VAL A 144 -8.22 4.35 5.23
C VAL A 144 -9.48 3.84 5.92
N ILE A 145 -10.35 4.76 6.33
CA ILE A 145 -11.70 4.43 6.81
C ILE A 145 -12.65 4.61 5.63
N LEU A 146 -13.23 3.49 5.19
CA LEU A 146 -14.24 3.49 4.14
C LEU A 146 -15.64 3.46 4.75
N GLU A 147 -16.61 4.02 4.04
CA GLU A 147 -18.01 3.94 4.42
C GLU A 147 -18.45 2.46 4.52
N GLY A 148 -19.13 2.12 5.63
CA GLY A 148 -19.52 0.75 5.94
C GLY A 148 -18.40 -0.15 6.49
N SER A 149 -17.22 0.39 6.79
CA SER A 149 -16.20 -0.34 7.55
C SER A 149 -16.55 -0.42 9.04
N ASN A 150 -15.88 -1.31 9.78
CA ASN A 150 -16.09 -1.45 11.23
C ASN A 150 -15.55 -0.27 12.05
N THR A 151 -14.81 0.64 11.42
CA THR A 151 -14.26 1.83 12.10
C THR A 151 -15.16 3.01 11.80
N SER A 152 -15.68 3.68 12.84
CA SER A 152 -16.54 4.84 12.66
C SER A 152 -15.73 6.05 12.20
N CYS A 153 -16.27 6.79 11.23
CA CYS A 153 -15.80 8.12 10.86
C CYS A 153 -16.60 9.17 11.65
N SER A 154 -15.95 9.96 12.51
CA SER A 154 -16.64 11.00 13.29
C SER A 154 -16.82 12.32 12.54
N THR A 155 -16.26 12.42 11.34
CA THR A 155 -16.21 13.63 10.51
C THR A 155 -17.18 13.53 9.33
N LYS A 156 -16.68 13.43 8.09
CA LYS A 156 -17.46 13.35 6.84
C LYS A 156 -16.84 12.37 5.86
N TYR A 157 -17.67 11.85 4.96
CA TYR A 157 -17.23 11.05 3.82
C TYR A 157 -17.18 11.89 2.55
N VAL A 158 -16.16 11.68 1.72
CA VAL A 158 -16.08 12.19 0.36
C VAL A 158 -15.76 11.01 -0.55
N ARG A 159 -16.69 10.65 -1.45
CA ARG A 159 -16.58 9.47 -2.32
C ARG A 159 -16.28 8.20 -1.53
N ASP A 160 -17.07 7.96 -0.49
CA ASP A 160 -16.99 6.78 0.39
C ASP A 160 -15.72 6.69 1.25
N VAL A 161 -14.85 7.70 1.24
CA VAL A 161 -13.63 7.79 2.06
C VAL A 161 -13.81 8.81 3.18
N CYS A 162 -13.53 8.42 4.41
CA CYS A 162 -13.56 9.31 5.57
C CYS A 162 -12.45 10.36 5.49
N ILE A 163 -12.80 11.63 5.74
CA ILE A 163 -11.82 12.70 5.91
C ILE A 163 -11.35 12.71 7.36
N LEU A 164 -10.14 12.22 7.62
CA LEU A 164 -9.56 12.11 8.95
C LEU A 164 -9.44 13.50 9.60
N GLY A 165 -9.71 13.53 10.91
CA GLY A 165 -9.79 14.76 11.71
C GLY A 165 -9.41 14.49 13.16
N LYS A 166 -9.62 15.47 14.04
CA LYS A 166 -9.08 15.48 15.41
C LYS A 166 -9.38 14.22 16.21
N ASP A 167 -10.63 13.75 16.19
CA ASP A 167 -11.04 12.57 16.97
C ASP A 167 -10.33 11.27 16.55
N HIS A 168 -9.77 11.23 15.34
CA HIS A 168 -9.06 10.08 14.82
C HIS A 168 -7.58 10.06 15.23
N VAL A 169 -7.01 11.17 15.75
CA VAL A 169 -5.58 11.30 16.07
C VAL A 169 -5.12 10.21 17.04
N ALA A 170 -5.88 9.94 18.10
CA ALA A 170 -5.52 8.90 19.08
C ALA A 170 -5.44 7.50 18.44
N LEU A 171 -6.40 7.17 17.56
CA LEU A 171 -6.36 5.93 16.79
C LEU A 171 -5.13 5.89 15.88
N LEU A 172 -4.91 6.94 15.09
CA LEU A 172 -3.82 7.03 14.11
C LEU A 172 -2.43 6.90 14.74
N ARG A 173 -2.24 7.39 15.98
CA ARG A 173 -0.99 7.22 16.73
C ARG A 173 -0.71 5.77 17.15
N SER A 174 -1.75 4.92 17.24
CA SER A 174 -1.66 3.53 17.72
C SER A 174 -1.65 2.47 16.62
N VAL A 175 -2.22 2.77 15.45
CA VAL A 175 -2.33 1.79 14.36
C VAL A 175 -0.95 1.47 13.75
N PRO A 176 -0.73 0.23 13.26
CA PRO A 176 0.56 -0.25 12.76
C PRO A 176 0.99 0.31 11.39
N HIS A 177 0.13 1.08 10.70
CA HIS A 177 0.25 1.41 9.28
C HIS A 177 1.40 2.37 8.98
N MET A 178 1.89 2.34 7.73
CA MET A 178 2.93 3.25 7.26
C MET A 178 2.43 4.69 7.13
N PHE A 179 1.22 4.86 6.61
CA PHE A 179 0.61 6.15 6.30
C PHE A 179 -0.91 6.10 6.54
N ALA A 180 -1.54 7.27 6.61
CA ALA A 180 -2.99 7.43 6.68
C ALA A 180 -3.52 8.34 5.57
N ASN A 181 -4.76 8.08 5.16
CA ASN A 181 -5.48 8.79 4.11
C ASN A 181 -7.00 8.74 4.44
N THR A 182 -7.80 9.79 4.23
CA THR A 182 -7.51 11.06 3.53
C THR A 182 -7.61 12.23 4.52
N PHE A 183 -6.72 13.20 4.40
CA PHE A 183 -6.82 14.47 5.13
C PHE A 183 -7.15 15.65 4.18
N GLN A 184 -7.69 16.74 4.72
CA GLN A 184 -7.98 17.98 3.99
C GLN A 184 -7.41 19.17 4.77
N ALA A 185 -6.50 19.94 4.18
CA ALA A 185 -5.82 21.02 4.89
C ALA A 185 -6.78 22.12 5.39
N ASP A 186 -7.93 22.30 4.72
CA ASP A 186 -8.98 23.27 5.04
C ASP A 186 -10.09 22.70 5.95
N TYR A 187 -9.98 21.45 6.39
CA TYR A 187 -11.01 20.80 7.20
C TYR A 187 -10.38 19.95 8.30
N GLN A 188 -10.65 20.30 9.57
CA GLN A 188 -10.01 19.71 10.75
C GLN A 188 -8.47 19.86 10.75
N PRO A 189 -7.92 21.06 10.49
CA PRO A 189 -6.46 21.28 10.44
C PRO A 189 -5.75 20.92 11.75
N GLU A 190 -6.45 20.94 12.88
CA GLU A 190 -5.91 20.57 14.19
C GLU A 190 -5.39 19.13 14.20
N ALA A 191 -5.96 18.24 13.37
CA ALA A 191 -5.49 16.88 13.22
C ALA A 191 -4.08 16.82 12.61
N TYR A 192 -3.78 17.69 11.64
CA TYR A 192 -2.45 17.81 11.06
C TYR A 192 -1.47 18.34 12.09
N ASP A 193 -1.81 19.42 12.79
CA ASP A 193 -0.93 20.04 13.79
C ASP A 193 -0.56 19.02 14.90
N GLU A 194 -1.54 18.29 15.41
CA GLU A 194 -1.34 17.29 16.46
C GLU A 194 -0.54 16.06 15.99
N LEU A 195 -0.71 15.64 14.74
CA LEU A 195 0.06 14.52 14.17
C LEU A 195 1.48 14.96 13.79
N GLU A 196 1.67 16.18 13.30
CA GLU A 196 2.98 16.73 12.95
C GLU A 196 3.85 16.88 14.20
N GLN A 197 3.31 17.50 15.25
CA GLN A 197 4.02 17.60 16.53
C GLN A 197 4.40 16.22 17.08
N TRP A 198 3.45 15.27 17.07
CA TRP A 198 3.70 13.90 17.50
C TRP A 198 4.77 13.20 16.64
N TYR A 199 4.72 13.38 15.32
CA TYR A 199 5.68 12.77 14.40
C TYR A 199 7.10 13.31 14.64
N PHE A 200 7.27 14.63 14.73
CA PHE A 200 8.58 15.23 14.96
C PHE A 200 9.13 14.95 16.35
N GLN A 201 8.29 14.84 17.38
CA GLN A 201 8.73 14.36 18.70
C GLN A 201 9.35 12.96 18.63
N ARG A 202 8.77 12.05 17.84
CA ARG A 202 9.33 10.71 17.63
C ARG A 202 10.64 10.74 16.85
N VAL A 203 10.73 11.56 15.81
CA VAL A 203 12.00 11.76 15.07
C VAL A 203 13.10 12.30 15.99
N MET A 204 12.79 13.28 16.84
CA MET A 204 13.76 13.82 17.81
C MET A 204 14.18 12.77 18.85
N ALA A 205 13.24 11.96 19.34
CA ALA A 205 13.55 10.86 20.24
C ALA A 205 14.45 9.81 19.58
N GLU A 206 14.23 9.47 18.31
CA GLU A 206 15.10 8.55 17.54
C GLU A 206 16.52 9.09 17.36
N ILE A 207 16.66 10.40 17.13
CA ILE A 207 17.98 11.04 16.98
C ILE A 207 18.71 11.08 18.33
N ALA A 208 17.98 11.28 19.44
CA ALA A 208 18.55 11.34 20.78
C ALA A 208 18.85 9.96 21.37
N ALA A 209 18.15 8.92 20.94
CA ALA A 209 18.33 7.54 21.40
C ALA A 209 19.71 6.99 21.02
N ALA A 210 20.37 6.30 21.95
CA ALA A 210 21.59 5.57 21.62
C ALA A 210 21.23 4.37 20.72
N PRO A 211 22.17 3.83 19.92
CA PRO A 211 21.88 2.70 19.02
C PRO A 211 21.33 1.43 19.67
N HIS A 212 21.34 1.34 21.01
CA HIS A 212 20.89 0.20 21.81
C HIS A 212 19.57 0.45 22.56
N ASP A 213 19.03 1.68 22.51
CA ASP A 213 17.73 2.00 23.08
C ASP A 213 16.67 1.55 22.06
N GLY A 214 16.13 0.35 22.27
CA GLY A 214 15.26 -0.34 21.30
C GLY A 214 14.16 0.55 20.71
N ASN A 215 13.94 0.41 19.39
CA ASN A 215 12.87 1.11 18.69
C ASN A 215 11.50 0.67 19.24
N PRO A 216 10.62 1.58 19.70
CA PRO A 216 9.28 1.22 20.20
C PRO A 216 8.36 0.63 19.13
N PHE A 217 8.71 0.77 17.84
CA PHE A 217 7.96 0.16 16.74
C PHE A 217 8.31 -1.32 16.57
N ASP A 218 7.29 -2.19 16.65
CA ASP A 218 7.41 -3.61 16.33
C ASP A 218 7.15 -3.88 14.83
N PRO A 219 8.20 -4.16 14.01
CA PRO A 219 8.03 -4.47 12.61
C PRO A 219 7.51 -5.91 12.39
N SER A 220 7.39 -6.75 13.43
CA SER A 220 7.00 -8.16 13.29
C SER A 220 5.63 -8.35 12.63
N ILE A 221 4.73 -7.38 12.76
CA ILE A 221 3.43 -7.40 12.09
C ILE A 221 3.53 -7.37 10.56
N TYR A 222 4.60 -6.79 10.01
CA TYR A 222 4.91 -6.82 8.58
C TYR A 222 5.46 -8.18 8.17
N ALA A 223 6.35 -8.77 8.97
CA ALA A 223 6.91 -10.10 8.73
C ALA A 223 5.85 -11.22 8.82
N LYS A 224 4.80 -11.03 9.62
CA LYS A 224 3.73 -12.01 9.81
C LYS A 224 2.72 -12.07 8.64
N ARG A 225 2.72 -11.09 7.73
CA ARG A 225 1.80 -11.05 6.59
C ARG A 225 1.98 -12.28 5.70
N LEU A 226 0.90 -12.72 5.05
CA LEU A 226 0.91 -13.90 4.20
C LEU A 226 1.99 -13.77 3.11
N CYS A 227 2.00 -12.65 2.39
CA CYS A 227 2.94 -12.40 1.30
C CYS A 227 4.39 -12.29 1.80
N SER A 228 4.62 -11.67 2.95
CA SER A 228 5.98 -11.60 3.55
C SER A 228 6.57 -12.98 3.84
N ARG A 229 5.73 -13.96 4.20
CA ARG A 229 6.13 -15.34 4.48
C ARG A 229 6.15 -16.23 3.24
N LEU A 230 5.23 -16.01 2.30
CA LEU A 230 4.95 -16.89 1.18
C LEU A 230 4.90 -16.09 -0.13
N HIS A 231 6.07 -15.74 -0.63
CA HIS A 231 6.27 -15.05 -1.92
C HIS A 231 7.31 -15.77 -2.79
N ILE A 232 7.44 -15.28 -4.03
CA ILE A 232 8.43 -15.71 -5.03
C ILE A 232 9.75 -14.98 -4.84
#